data_AF-A0A9Q9EKV7-F1
#
_entry.id   AF-A0A9Q9EKV7-F1
#
_cell.length_a   1.000
_cell.length_b   1.000
_cell.length_c   1.000
_cell.angle_alpha   90.00
_cell.angle_beta   90.00
_cell.angle_gamma   90.00
#
_symmetry.space_group_name_H-M   'P 1'
#
loop_
_entity.id
_entity.type
_entity.pdbx_description
1 polymer ?
#
loop_
_entity_poly.entity_id
_entity_poly.type
_entity_poly.pdbx_seq_one_letter_code
_entity_poly.pdbx_strand_id
1 'polypeptide(L)'
;MIITRHFHKQPSLSSTLASNITVAYSTKKSNCESLQHLQPTLTVSSADMGVSSTPAVSERVKLGNELNQGGPRILICPSGFKESLGPNEVADCIEAGVLRAVPNATVTKAPMVDGGEGFTEALVATTAGKRHFIEVMGPVREQVPSHYGFLGSTITKTAVVEMAAAAGLSIVPRDQRNPLYTTTYGVGQLIKAALDDGAMNMLLGCGDSGTCDGGIGMAQALGARFYNSKGDEIPLAMGGASLADLAAADLSGLHPRLKECQIDVACNWHNVLCGPKGVARVFGPQKGATPVEIELLDMAMIRVGAVVSEAVGKDISYAPGSGASGGMGAGLQLIGCALHPRFDIITKFLNISNLVKGCDVVITAEGGIDEQTPRGKIPAEVARIAKARGVPVIALAGTVGKGASCNYEAGIDAYASILQAPVTLQVAIAEAERLLIDAAESVTRMVMVGWSLKRFRAPSPLPPAREAMAFRRSRTFGY
;
A
#
# COMPACT_ATOMS: atom_id res chain seq x y z
N MET A 1 33.81 29.62 5.26
CA MET A 1 33.34 30.44 4.12
C MET A 1 31.88 30.07 3.89
N ILE A 2 30.91 30.59 4.64
CA ILE A 2 30.28 31.92 4.54
C ILE A 2 29.93 32.26 3.09
N ILE A 3 28.64 32.18 2.73
CA ILE A 3 27.84 33.37 2.36
C ILE A 3 26.41 33.20 2.88
N THR A 4 26.12 33.87 3.99
CA THR A 4 24.80 34.28 4.44
C THR A 4 24.44 35.60 3.74
N ARG A 5 23.24 35.72 3.19
CA ARG A 5 22.55 37.02 3.08
C ARG A 5 21.11 36.87 3.52
N HIS A 6 20.83 37.45 4.68
CA HIS A 6 19.50 37.80 5.16
C HIS A 6 18.93 38.97 4.35
N PHE A 7 17.63 38.95 4.08
CA PHE A 7 16.85 40.16 3.79
C PHE A 7 15.59 40.17 4.67
N HIS A 8 15.41 41.28 5.38
CA HIS A 8 14.23 41.61 6.19
C HIS A 8 13.07 42.17 5.32
N LYS A 9 11.85 42.08 5.86
CA LYS A 9 10.51 42.45 5.35
C LYS A 9 10.36 43.95 4.96
N GLN A 10 9.85 44.24 3.74
CA GLN A 10 8.53 44.85 3.33
C GLN A 10 8.25 46.34 3.68
N PRO A 11 7.28 47.10 3.04
CA PRO A 11 6.37 46.83 1.89
C PRO A 11 6.23 47.98 0.82
N SER A 12 5.38 47.74 -0.21
CA SER A 12 4.61 48.64 -1.10
C SER A 12 5.30 49.58 -2.13
N LEU A 13 4.98 49.41 -3.43
CA LEU A 13 4.26 50.37 -4.30
C LEU A 13 4.32 50.01 -5.81
N SER A 14 3.13 50.04 -6.43
CA SER A 14 2.73 50.32 -7.82
C SER A 14 3.72 50.22 -9.00
N SER A 15 3.35 49.32 -9.92
CA SER A 15 3.18 49.50 -11.37
C SER A 15 4.21 50.27 -12.23
N THR A 16 4.55 49.58 -13.32
CA THR A 16 4.95 50.07 -14.66
C THR A 16 6.43 50.31 -14.87
N LEU A 17 7.11 49.38 -15.57
CA LEU A 17 7.94 49.72 -16.72
C LEU A 17 8.31 48.44 -17.52
N ALA A 18 8.13 48.57 -18.82
CA ALA A 18 8.22 47.56 -19.83
C ALA A 18 9.62 46.95 -19.99
N SER A 19 9.67 45.66 -20.30
CA SER A 19 10.84 45.04 -20.93
C SER A 19 10.40 44.15 -22.08
N ASN A 20 10.77 44.60 -23.28
CA ASN A 20 10.77 43.82 -24.51
C ASN A 20 11.82 42.71 -24.41
N ILE A 21 11.42 41.44 -24.47
CA ILE A 21 12.29 40.36 -24.92
C ILE A 21 11.50 39.50 -25.90
N THR A 22 11.78 39.72 -27.18
CA THR A 22 11.32 38.89 -28.30
C THR A 22 12.17 37.62 -28.34
N VAL A 23 11.57 36.46 -28.05
CA VAL A 23 12.18 35.15 -28.32
C VAL A 23 11.55 34.62 -29.60
N ALA A 24 12.35 34.57 -30.67
CA ALA A 24 11.95 34.00 -31.95
C ALA A 24 11.98 32.46 -31.88
N TYR A 25 10.81 31.84 -32.06
CA TYR A 25 10.70 30.43 -32.40
C TYR A 25 10.82 30.27 -33.92
N SER A 26 11.77 29.45 -34.38
CA SER A 26 11.83 28.98 -35.77
C SER A 26 11.55 27.49 -35.79
N THR A 27 10.34 27.13 -36.22
CA THR A 27 9.98 25.77 -36.61
C THR A 27 10.06 25.67 -38.13
N LYS A 28 10.90 24.76 -38.65
CA LYS A 28 10.77 24.28 -40.04
C LYS A 28 10.63 22.76 -40.04
N LYS A 29 9.44 22.31 -40.44
CA LYS A 29 9.15 20.99 -40.99
C LYS A 29 9.86 20.82 -42.34
N SER A 30 10.40 19.65 -42.60
CA SER A 30 10.55 19.10 -43.96
C SER A 30 10.76 17.58 -43.90
N ASN A 31 9.87 16.85 -44.56
CA ASN A 31 9.98 15.42 -44.88
C ASN A 31 11.12 15.17 -45.87
N CYS A 32 11.82 14.04 -45.79
CA CYS A 32 12.04 13.12 -46.91
C CYS A 32 12.74 11.82 -46.47
N GLU A 33 12.58 10.82 -47.31
CA GLU A 33 12.77 9.38 -47.11
C GLU A 33 14.23 8.88 -47.09
N SER A 34 14.37 7.64 -46.57
CA SER A 34 15.32 6.58 -46.96
C SER A 34 16.78 6.91 -47.29
N LEU A 35 17.73 6.28 -46.58
CA LEU A 35 18.85 5.55 -47.19
C LEU A 35 19.57 4.66 -46.17
N GLN A 36 19.89 3.47 -46.65
CA GLN A 36 20.49 2.33 -45.98
C GLN A 36 22.00 2.48 -45.73
N HIS A 37 22.51 1.62 -44.83
CA HIS A 37 23.87 1.08 -44.75
C HIS A 37 25.06 2.03 -44.81
N LEU A 38 25.79 2.14 -43.69
CA LEU A 38 27.26 2.26 -43.68
C LEU A 38 27.79 1.80 -42.31
N GLN A 39 28.37 0.60 -42.27
CA GLN A 39 29.27 0.18 -41.18
C GLN A 39 30.63 0.86 -41.36
N PRO A 40 31.30 1.31 -40.28
CA PRO A 40 32.72 1.60 -40.33
C PRO A 40 33.53 0.36 -39.92
N THR A 41 34.28 -0.18 -40.89
CA THR A 41 35.37 -1.12 -40.70
C THR A 41 36.55 -0.39 -40.05
N LEU A 42 36.96 -0.79 -38.85
CA LEU A 42 38.20 -0.32 -38.21
C LEU A 42 39.22 -1.46 -38.26
N THR A 43 40.10 -1.40 -39.25
CA THR A 43 41.37 -2.14 -39.29
C THR A 43 42.35 -1.49 -38.33
N VAL A 44 42.78 -2.22 -37.30
CA VAL A 44 43.93 -1.86 -36.44
C VAL A 44 45.07 -2.81 -36.75
N SER A 45 46.17 -2.23 -37.24
CA SER A 45 47.46 -2.89 -37.47
C SER A 45 48.12 -3.23 -36.13
N SER A 46 48.50 -4.50 -35.94
CA SER A 46 49.22 -4.99 -34.77
C SER A 46 50.74 -4.81 -34.96
N ALA A 47 51.33 -3.93 -34.16
CA ALA A 47 52.77 -3.94 -33.89
C ALA A 47 52.99 -4.45 -32.45
N ASP A 48 53.81 -5.49 -32.35
CA ASP A 48 54.23 -6.17 -31.12
C ASP A 48 54.83 -5.23 -30.08
N MET A 49 54.32 -5.29 -28.86
CA MET A 49 55.01 -4.93 -27.62
C MET A 49 54.55 -5.90 -26.53
N GLY A 50 55.39 -6.90 -26.25
CA GLY A 50 55.14 -7.91 -25.23
C GLY A 50 55.11 -7.31 -23.83
N VAL A 51 54.00 -7.54 -23.11
CA VAL A 51 53.93 -7.42 -21.66
C VAL A 51 53.27 -8.68 -21.11
N SER A 52 54.06 -9.43 -20.34
CA SER A 52 53.65 -10.58 -19.53
C SER A 52 52.45 -10.22 -18.65
N SER A 53 51.30 -10.82 -18.91
CA SER A 53 50.12 -10.74 -18.04
C SER A 53 50.07 -11.97 -17.13
N THR A 54 50.10 -11.71 -15.83
CA THR A 54 49.98 -12.74 -14.79
C THR A 54 48.54 -13.29 -14.76
N PRO A 55 48.31 -14.62 -14.67
CA PRO A 55 46.96 -15.22 -14.70
C PRO A 55 46.09 -14.89 -13.48
N ALA A 56 46.69 -14.37 -12.40
CA ALA A 56 46.05 -14.28 -11.09
C ALA A 56 44.94 -13.21 -10.98
N VAL A 57 44.88 -12.23 -11.90
CA VAL A 57 43.82 -11.20 -11.88
C VAL A 57 42.54 -11.71 -12.55
N SER A 58 42.66 -12.52 -13.62
CA SER A 58 41.49 -13.05 -14.34
C SER A 58 40.79 -14.17 -13.56
N GLU A 59 41.52 -14.97 -12.79
CA GLU A 59 40.94 -15.96 -11.87
C GLU A 59 40.29 -15.34 -10.64
N ARG A 60 40.81 -14.22 -10.11
CA ARG A 60 40.20 -13.50 -8.98
C ARG A 60 38.86 -12.85 -9.34
N VAL A 61 38.70 -12.39 -10.58
CA VAL A 61 37.40 -11.92 -11.09
C VAL A 61 36.43 -13.09 -11.28
N LYS A 62 36.92 -14.28 -11.63
CA LYS A 62 36.09 -15.50 -11.76
C LYS A 62 35.63 -16.06 -10.41
N LEU A 63 36.52 -16.22 -9.42
CA LEU A 63 36.13 -16.73 -8.09
C LEU A 63 35.23 -15.78 -7.29
N GLY A 64 35.35 -14.46 -7.49
CA GLY A 64 34.42 -13.47 -6.92
C GLY A 64 33.03 -13.47 -7.59
N ASN A 65 32.93 -14.00 -8.82
CA ASN A 65 31.69 -14.11 -9.58
C ASN A 65 30.96 -15.44 -9.32
N GLU A 66 31.64 -16.49 -8.88
CA GLU A 66 31.02 -17.82 -8.68
C GLU A 66 30.17 -17.91 -7.40
N LEU A 67 30.34 -17.00 -6.43
CA LEU A 67 29.53 -16.95 -5.20
C LEU A 67 28.28 -16.07 -5.31
N ASN A 68 27.93 -15.52 -6.48
CA ASN A 68 26.68 -14.76 -6.68
C ASN A 68 26.19 -14.84 -8.14
N GLN A 69 25.88 -16.05 -8.62
CA GLN A 69 25.27 -16.23 -9.94
C GLN A 69 23.81 -15.71 -10.03
N GLY A 70 23.21 -15.30 -8.91
CA GLY A 70 21.97 -14.52 -8.87
C GLY A 70 22.27 -13.07 -8.49
N GLY A 71 21.62 -12.11 -9.16
CA GLY A 71 21.61 -10.71 -8.71
C GLY A 71 20.93 -10.56 -7.33
N PRO A 72 20.85 -9.33 -6.80
CA PRO A 72 20.26 -9.09 -5.48
C PRO A 72 18.81 -9.55 -5.43
N ARG A 73 18.40 -10.12 -4.29
CA ARG A 73 17.02 -10.50 -4.01
C ARG A 73 16.31 -9.34 -3.33
N ILE A 74 15.35 -8.74 -4.04
CA ILE A 74 14.66 -7.53 -3.63
C ILE A 74 13.20 -7.84 -3.38
N LEU A 75 12.71 -7.51 -2.19
CA LEU A 75 11.29 -7.54 -1.86
C LEU A 75 10.71 -6.15 -2.01
N ILE A 76 9.64 -6.01 -2.79
CA ILE A 76 8.91 -4.76 -3.03
C ILE A 76 7.58 -4.84 -2.29
N CYS A 77 7.41 -4.05 -1.22
CA CYS A 77 6.24 -4.05 -0.35
C CYS A 77 5.58 -2.67 -0.21
N PRO A 78 5.14 -2.02 -1.30
CA PRO A 78 4.61 -0.66 -1.24
C PRO A 78 3.14 -0.61 -0.81
N SER A 79 2.71 0.56 -0.35
CA SER A 79 1.31 0.99 -0.40
C SER A 79 1.03 1.76 -1.69
N GLY A 80 -0.26 1.94 -2.01
CA GLY A 80 -0.67 2.84 -3.08
C GLY A 80 -0.39 4.32 -2.74
N PHE A 81 -0.34 5.15 -3.78
CA PHE A 81 -0.32 6.60 -3.70
C PHE A 81 -1.75 7.08 -3.90
N LYS A 82 -2.40 7.54 -2.83
CA LYS A 82 -3.80 7.98 -2.85
C LYS A 82 -4.04 8.97 -3.99
N GLU A 83 -5.12 8.75 -4.73
CA GLU A 83 -5.53 9.56 -5.90
C GLU A 83 -4.51 9.59 -7.05
N SER A 84 -3.54 8.67 -7.07
CA SER A 84 -2.49 8.60 -8.09
C SER A 84 -2.26 7.18 -8.62
N LEU A 85 -1.55 6.33 -7.89
CA LEU A 85 -1.20 4.97 -8.31
C LEU A 85 -1.68 3.94 -7.28
N GLY A 86 -2.28 2.85 -7.74
CA GLY A 86 -2.63 1.70 -6.92
C GLY A 86 -1.39 0.95 -6.41
N PRO A 87 -1.51 0.14 -5.34
CA PRO A 87 -0.38 -0.60 -4.76
C PRO A 87 0.37 -1.49 -5.77
N ASN A 88 -0.37 -2.14 -6.70
CA ASN A 88 0.22 -2.97 -7.76
C ASN A 88 1.04 -2.13 -8.75
N GLU A 89 0.48 -1.01 -9.22
CA GLU A 89 1.17 -0.09 -10.14
C GLU A 89 2.44 0.48 -9.51
N VAL A 90 2.37 0.84 -8.22
CA VAL A 90 3.56 1.27 -7.46
C VAL A 90 4.61 0.16 -7.42
N ALA A 91 4.22 -1.09 -7.18
CA ALA A 91 5.15 -2.22 -7.17
C ALA A 91 5.79 -2.47 -8.55
N ASP A 92 5.01 -2.36 -9.63
CA ASP A 92 5.46 -2.50 -11.01
C ASP A 92 6.45 -1.39 -11.39
N CYS A 93 6.18 -0.15 -11.00
CA CYS A 93 7.08 0.98 -11.20
C CYS A 93 8.43 0.78 -10.52
N ILE A 94 8.41 0.32 -9.26
CA ILE A 94 9.63 0.09 -8.49
C ILE A 94 10.42 -1.07 -9.11
N GLU A 95 9.76 -2.15 -9.51
CA GLU A 95 10.39 -3.27 -10.22
C GLU A 95 11.05 -2.81 -11.51
N ALA A 96 10.36 -2.01 -12.32
CA ALA A 96 10.92 -1.46 -13.55
C ALA A 96 12.19 -0.62 -13.30
N GLY A 97 12.18 0.25 -12.28
CA GLY A 97 13.35 1.04 -11.90
C GLY A 97 14.51 0.18 -11.39
N VAL A 98 14.20 -0.83 -10.56
CA VAL A 98 15.17 -1.82 -10.07
C VAL A 98 15.84 -2.55 -11.24
N LEU A 99 15.06 -3.07 -12.20
CA LEU A 99 15.57 -3.86 -13.32
C LEU A 99 16.33 -3.01 -14.34
N ARG A 100 16.03 -1.70 -14.47
CA ARG A 100 16.88 -0.76 -15.25
C ARG A 100 18.27 -0.60 -14.65
N ALA A 101 18.38 -0.60 -13.32
CA ALA A 101 19.65 -0.50 -12.62
C ALA A 101 20.40 -1.85 -12.55
N VAL A 102 19.68 -2.94 -12.31
CA VAL A 102 20.23 -4.29 -12.07
C VAL A 102 19.37 -5.35 -12.78
N PRO A 103 19.62 -5.61 -14.08
CA PRO A 103 18.77 -6.50 -14.88
C PRO A 103 18.68 -7.95 -14.39
N ASN A 104 19.65 -8.42 -13.59
CA ASN A 104 19.68 -9.78 -13.04
C ASN A 104 19.16 -9.86 -11.59
N ALA A 105 18.56 -8.79 -11.05
CA ALA A 105 17.94 -8.81 -9.73
C ALA A 105 16.75 -9.80 -9.71
N THR A 106 16.59 -10.52 -8.60
CA THR A 106 15.39 -11.32 -8.36
C THR A 106 14.40 -10.48 -7.57
N VAL A 107 13.28 -10.12 -8.18
CA VAL A 107 12.27 -9.27 -7.57
C VAL A 107 11.08 -10.10 -7.10
N THR A 108 10.65 -9.88 -5.87
CA THR A 108 9.39 -10.40 -5.33
C THR A 108 8.51 -9.21 -4.97
N LYS A 109 7.29 -9.16 -5.52
CA LYS A 109 6.32 -8.10 -5.23
C LYS A 109 5.28 -8.60 -4.23
N ALA A 110 5.04 -7.81 -3.20
CA ALA A 110 3.98 -8.01 -2.22
C ALA A 110 3.32 -6.66 -1.91
N PRO A 111 2.55 -6.10 -2.86
CA PRO A 111 1.86 -4.83 -2.67
C PRO A 111 0.85 -4.92 -1.53
N MET A 112 0.85 -3.92 -0.67
CA MET A 112 0.03 -3.87 0.53
C MET A 112 -1.27 -3.13 0.23
N VAL A 113 -2.36 -3.88 0.10
CA VAL A 113 -3.71 -3.32 -0.05
C VAL A 113 -4.35 -3.17 1.32
N ASP A 114 -4.77 -1.97 1.67
CA ASP A 114 -5.15 -1.59 3.02
C ASP A 114 -6.62 -1.94 3.40
N GLY A 115 -7.20 -2.95 2.75
CA GLY A 115 -8.61 -3.31 2.94
C GLY A 115 -9.60 -2.49 2.10
N GLY A 116 -9.11 -1.60 1.23
CA GLY A 116 -9.91 -0.87 0.24
C GLY A 116 -10.13 -1.63 -1.08
N GLU A 117 -10.26 -0.89 -2.17
CA GLU A 117 -10.44 -1.43 -3.52
C GLU A 117 -9.26 -2.35 -3.93
N GLY A 118 -9.57 -3.51 -4.52
CA GLY A 118 -8.58 -4.49 -4.97
C GLY A 118 -7.97 -5.38 -3.87
N PHE A 119 -8.50 -5.30 -2.65
CA PHE A 119 -8.04 -6.11 -1.50
C PHE A 119 -8.24 -7.61 -1.73
N THR A 120 -9.42 -7.99 -2.25
CA THR A 120 -9.76 -9.38 -2.54
C THR A 120 -8.88 -9.94 -3.65
N GLU A 121 -8.70 -9.18 -4.73
CA GLU A 121 -7.87 -9.58 -5.86
C GLU A 121 -6.41 -9.80 -5.44
N ALA A 122 -5.83 -8.88 -4.69
CA ALA A 122 -4.44 -8.99 -4.24
C ALA A 122 -4.22 -10.26 -3.41
N LEU A 123 -5.06 -10.50 -2.40
CA LEU A 123 -4.90 -11.66 -1.52
C LEU A 123 -5.16 -12.99 -2.25
N VAL A 124 -6.14 -13.03 -3.15
CA VAL A 124 -6.41 -14.22 -3.97
C VAL A 124 -5.25 -14.50 -4.90
N ALA A 125 -4.72 -13.49 -5.59
CA ALA A 125 -3.60 -13.65 -6.51
C ALA A 125 -2.33 -14.13 -5.78
N THR A 126 -1.99 -13.52 -4.64
CA THR A 126 -0.79 -13.89 -3.86
C THR A 126 -0.87 -15.30 -3.28
N THR A 127 -2.07 -15.80 -2.98
CA THR A 127 -2.25 -17.14 -2.38
C THR A 127 -2.60 -18.24 -3.38
N ALA A 128 -2.64 -17.92 -4.69
CA ALA A 128 -3.17 -18.80 -5.74
C ALA A 128 -4.60 -19.30 -5.43
N GLY A 129 -5.42 -18.41 -4.87
CA GLY A 129 -6.82 -18.63 -4.56
C GLY A 129 -7.74 -18.50 -5.77
N LYS A 130 -9.04 -18.32 -5.50
CA LYS A 130 -10.06 -18.14 -6.55
C LYS A 130 -11.06 -17.05 -6.21
N ARG A 131 -11.39 -16.21 -7.20
CA ARG A 131 -12.49 -15.23 -7.13
C ARG A 131 -13.81 -15.85 -7.58
N HIS A 132 -14.89 -15.41 -6.93
CA HIS A 132 -16.27 -15.79 -7.19
C HIS A 132 -17.04 -14.51 -7.51
N PHE A 133 -17.59 -14.44 -8.72
CA PHE A 133 -18.33 -13.27 -9.21
C PHE A 133 -19.82 -13.48 -9.02
N ILE A 134 -20.51 -12.47 -8.48
CA ILE A 134 -21.95 -12.48 -8.25
C ILE A 134 -22.52 -11.08 -8.48
N GLU A 135 -23.82 -10.96 -8.71
CA GLU A 135 -24.52 -9.68 -8.66
C GLU A 135 -25.07 -9.44 -7.26
N VAL A 136 -24.92 -8.21 -6.78
CA VAL A 136 -25.43 -7.76 -5.48
C VAL A 136 -26.08 -6.39 -5.61
N MET A 137 -26.89 -6.03 -4.62
CA MET A 137 -27.44 -4.70 -4.49
C MET A 137 -26.32 -3.71 -4.19
N GLY A 138 -26.04 -2.84 -5.15
CA GLY A 138 -25.10 -1.74 -5.04
C GLY A 138 -25.58 -0.64 -4.07
N PRO A 139 -24.74 0.39 -3.84
CA PRO A 139 -24.99 1.39 -2.83
C PRO A 139 -26.25 2.21 -3.10
N VAL A 140 -26.66 2.38 -4.36
CA VAL A 140 -27.88 3.13 -4.76
C VAL A 140 -29.09 2.21 -4.98
N ARG A 141 -29.02 0.95 -4.53
CA ARG A 141 -30.06 -0.09 -4.63
C ARG A 141 -30.28 -0.70 -6.03
N GLU A 142 -29.45 -0.34 -6.99
CA GLU A 142 -29.37 -1.03 -8.29
C GLU A 142 -28.46 -2.25 -8.20
N GLN A 143 -28.64 -3.26 -9.07
CA GLN A 143 -27.74 -4.41 -9.11
C GLN A 143 -26.39 -4.01 -9.70
N VAL A 144 -25.30 -4.47 -9.07
CA VAL A 144 -23.94 -4.24 -9.55
C VAL A 144 -23.18 -5.57 -9.63
N PRO A 145 -22.31 -5.75 -10.63
CA PRO A 145 -21.38 -6.87 -10.64
C PRO A 145 -20.41 -6.70 -9.47
N SER A 146 -20.21 -7.77 -8.72
CA SER A 146 -19.38 -7.80 -7.53
C SER A 146 -18.66 -9.12 -7.40
N HIS A 147 -17.87 -9.26 -6.34
CA HIS A 147 -17.09 -10.47 -6.11
C HIS A 147 -16.65 -10.63 -4.65
N TYR A 148 -16.37 -11.88 -4.29
CA TYR A 148 -15.58 -12.27 -3.13
C TYR A 148 -14.54 -13.30 -3.59
N GLY A 149 -13.69 -13.75 -2.69
CA GLY A 149 -12.67 -14.74 -3.02
C GLY A 149 -12.43 -15.75 -1.91
N PHE A 150 -11.74 -16.82 -2.25
CA PHE A 150 -11.14 -17.74 -1.29
C PHE A 150 -9.62 -17.72 -1.46
N LEU A 151 -8.91 -17.65 -0.33
CA LEU A 151 -7.45 -17.81 -0.32
C LEU A 151 -7.07 -19.22 -0.77
N GLY A 152 -5.95 -19.34 -1.46
CA GLY A 152 -5.34 -20.63 -1.75
C GLY A 152 -4.39 -21.08 -0.63
N SER A 153 -4.10 -22.38 -0.58
CA SER A 153 -3.10 -22.98 0.32
C SER A 153 -3.30 -22.72 1.82
N THR A 154 -4.53 -22.49 2.27
CA THR A 154 -4.87 -22.37 3.70
C THR A 154 -5.39 -23.68 4.27
N ILE A 155 -5.08 -23.97 5.54
CA ILE A 155 -5.59 -25.17 6.25
C ILE A 155 -7.12 -25.09 6.40
N THR A 156 -7.61 -23.89 6.73
CA THR A 156 -9.04 -23.58 6.85
C THR A 156 -9.53 -22.91 5.58
N LYS A 157 -10.78 -23.16 5.18
CA LYS A 157 -11.40 -22.47 4.05
C LYS A 157 -11.66 -21.00 4.41
N THR A 158 -10.78 -20.11 3.94
CA THR A 158 -10.78 -18.68 4.29
C THR A 158 -11.29 -17.84 3.14
N ALA A 159 -12.42 -17.17 3.32
CA ALA A 159 -12.96 -16.20 2.37
C ALA A 159 -12.30 -14.84 2.53
N VAL A 160 -12.31 -14.05 1.46
CA VAL A 160 -11.95 -12.63 1.45
C VAL A 160 -13.09 -11.86 0.81
N VAL A 161 -13.57 -10.85 1.51
CA VAL A 161 -14.64 -9.95 1.08
C VAL A 161 -14.10 -8.52 1.15
N GLU A 162 -14.34 -7.73 0.11
CA GLU A 162 -14.06 -6.30 0.14
C GLU A 162 -15.37 -5.53 0.07
N MET A 163 -15.56 -4.58 1.00
CA MET A 163 -16.81 -3.83 1.04
C MET A 163 -16.96 -2.92 -0.18
N ALA A 164 -15.84 -2.44 -0.74
CA ALA A 164 -15.81 -1.55 -1.89
C ALA A 164 -16.41 -2.19 -3.16
N ALA A 165 -16.30 -3.51 -3.32
CA ALA A 165 -16.88 -4.23 -4.46
C ALA A 165 -18.42 -4.19 -4.48
N ALA A 166 -19.08 -3.93 -3.34
CA ALA A 166 -20.54 -3.86 -3.26
C ALA A 166 -21.07 -2.48 -2.85
N ALA A 167 -20.27 -1.69 -2.14
CA ALA A 167 -20.69 -0.40 -1.57
C ALA A 167 -19.57 0.64 -1.58
N GLY A 168 -18.65 0.56 -2.54
CA GLY A 168 -17.57 1.51 -2.74
C GLY A 168 -18.04 2.85 -3.32
N LEU A 169 -17.28 3.92 -3.07
CA LEU A 169 -17.57 5.26 -3.58
C LEU A 169 -17.32 5.37 -5.09
N SER A 170 -16.42 4.55 -5.64
CA SER A 170 -16.11 4.47 -7.07
C SER A 170 -17.30 3.99 -7.90
N ILE A 171 -18.16 3.14 -7.32
CA ILE A 171 -19.37 2.61 -7.97
C ILE A 171 -20.64 3.44 -7.69
N VAL A 172 -20.56 4.53 -6.94
CA VAL A 172 -21.69 5.48 -6.76
C VAL A 172 -21.64 6.52 -7.88
N PRO A 173 -22.68 6.61 -8.75
CA PRO A 173 -22.79 7.67 -9.74
C PRO A 173 -22.64 9.05 -9.10
N ARG A 174 -21.87 9.95 -9.71
CA ARG A 174 -21.50 11.23 -9.09
C ARG A 174 -22.71 12.09 -8.71
N ASP A 175 -23.77 12.04 -9.52
CA ASP A 175 -25.04 12.71 -9.34
C ASP A 175 -25.95 12.04 -8.29
N GLN A 176 -25.62 10.83 -7.85
CA GLN A 176 -26.35 10.07 -6.84
C GLN A 176 -25.56 9.90 -5.53
N ARG A 177 -24.45 10.62 -5.37
CA ARG A 177 -23.65 10.62 -4.14
C ARG A 177 -24.41 11.33 -3.00
N ASN A 178 -25.24 10.57 -2.31
CA ASN A 178 -25.92 11.01 -1.10
C ASN A 178 -25.96 9.90 -0.04
N PRO A 179 -25.13 9.98 1.03
CA PRO A 179 -25.00 8.93 2.02
C PRO A 179 -26.22 8.77 2.94
N LEU A 180 -27.23 9.65 2.84
CA LEU A 180 -28.53 9.43 3.45
C LEU A 180 -29.26 8.24 2.86
N TYR A 181 -29.03 7.93 1.59
CA TYR A 181 -29.79 6.92 0.85
C TYR A 181 -28.95 5.72 0.42
N THR A 182 -27.62 5.81 0.54
CA THR A 182 -26.77 4.69 0.14
C THR A 182 -26.66 3.62 1.21
N THR A 183 -26.58 2.36 0.77
CA THR A 183 -26.69 1.18 1.65
C THR A 183 -25.54 0.20 1.52
N THR A 184 -25.24 -0.51 2.61
CA THR A 184 -24.29 -1.62 2.68
C THR A 184 -24.92 -3.00 2.43
N TYR A 185 -26.19 -3.06 1.99
CA TYR A 185 -26.91 -4.33 1.81
C TYR A 185 -26.15 -5.36 0.95
N GLY A 186 -25.56 -4.93 -0.17
CA GLY A 186 -24.76 -5.81 -1.02
C GLY A 186 -23.53 -6.41 -0.32
N VAL A 187 -22.95 -5.72 0.66
CA VAL A 187 -21.84 -6.28 1.47
C VAL A 187 -22.35 -7.49 2.27
N GLY A 188 -23.55 -7.40 2.85
CA GLY A 188 -24.14 -8.54 3.55
C GLY A 188 -24.48 -9.70 2.60
N GLN A 189 -24.83 -9.41 1.35
CA GLN A 189 -25.00 -10.45 0.31
C GLN A 189 -23.67 -11.15 -0.03
N LEU A 190 -22.54 -10.42 -0.09
CA LEU A 190 -21.21 -11.02 -0.26
C LEU A 190 -20.83 -11.91 0.92
N ILE A 191 -21.03 -11.43 2.15
CA ILE A 191 -20.77 -12.21 3.38
C ILE A 191 -21.62 -13.47 3.37
N LYS A 192 -22.93 -13.35 3.08
CA LYS A 192 -23.86 -14.48 2.99
C LYS A 192 -23.38 -15.50 1.95
N ALA A 193 -23.02 -15.06 0.75
CA ALA A 193 -22.54 -15.97 -0.31
C ALA A 193 -21.27 -16.72 0.11
N ALA A 194 -20.31 -16.03 0.74
CA ALA A 194 -19.09 -16.67 1.25
C ALA A 194 -19.38 -17.68 2.37
N LEU A 195 -20.33 -17.38 3.28
CA LEU A 195 -20.80 -18.31 4.30
C LEU A 195 -21.50 -19.53 3.67
N ASP A 196 -22.41 -19.33 2.72
CA ASP A 196 -23.09 -20.39 1.98
C ASP A 196 -22.08 -21.31 1.29
N ASP A 197 -21.01 -20.74 0.74
CA ASP A 197 -19.93 -21.46 0.08
C ASP A 197 -18.99 -22.22 1.04
N GLY A 198 -19.19 -22.17 2.36
CA GLY A 198 -18.38 -22.97 3.27
C GLY A 198 -17.28 -22.24 4.01
N ALA A 199 -17.25 -20.91 4.01
CA ALA A 199 -16.23 -20.16 4.76
C ALA A 199 -16.26 -20.55 6.26
N MET A 200 -15.08 -20.86 6.78
CA MET A 200 -14.83 -21.07 8.22
C MET A 200 -14.09 -19.88 8.83
N ASN A 201 -13.30 -19.19 8.01
CA ASN A 201 -12.68 -17.92 8.33
C ASN A 201 -13.03 -16.92 7.22
N MET A 202 -13.08 -15.63 7.55
CA MET A 202 -13.32 -14.58 6.58
C MET A 202 -12.48 -13.35 6.90
N LEU A 203 -11.90 -12.76 5.87
CA LEU A 203 -11.27 -11.45 5.92
C LEU A 203 -12.14 -10.43 5.24
N LEU A 204 -12.45 -9.37 5.95
CA LEU A 204 -13.27 -8.29 5.41
C LEU A 204 -12.48 -6.99 5.35
N GLY A 205 -12.28 -6.48 4.13
CA GLY A 205 -11.68 -5.17 3.90
C GLY A 205 -12.68 -4.03 4.06
N CYS A 206 -12.40 -3.10 4.97
CA CYS A 206 -13.14 -1.84 5.16
C CYS A 206 -12.33 -0.64 4.66
N GLY A 207 -12.60 -0.23 3.43
CA GLY A 207 -12.07 0.97 2.80
C GLY A 207 -12.99 1.50 1.71
N ASP A 208 -12.76 2.74 1.28
CA ASP A 208 -13.36 3.34 0.08
C ASP A 208 -14.89 3.32 -0.01
N SER A 209 -15.59 3.28 1.12
CA SER A 209 -17.06 3.21 1.17
C SER A 209 -17.76 4.43 0.55
N GLY A 210 -18.85 4.19 -0.18
CA GLY A 210 -19.81 5.20 -0.65
C GLY A 210 -21.02 5.39 0.27
N THR A 211 -21.00 4.80 1.48
CA THR A 211 -22.18 4.66 2.37
C THR A 211 -22.02 5.32 3.73
N CYS A 212 -23.13 5.58 4.43
CA CYS A 212 -23.14 5.97 5.84
C CYS A 212 -24.39 5.45 6.56
N ASP A 213 -24.66 4.15 6.45
CA ASP A 213 -25.83 3.48 7.05
C ASP A 213 -25.48 2.65 8.30
N GLY A 214 -24.31 2.86 8.91
CA GLY A 214 -23.92 2.15 10.13
C GLY A 214 -23.70 0.64 9.95
N GLY A 215 -23.70 0.12 8.72
CA GLY A 215 -23.70 -1.32 8.47
C GLY A 215 -25.06 -1.99 8.70
N ILE A 216 -26.14 -1.21 8.85
CA ILE A 216 -27.49 -1.74 9.07
C ILE A 216 -28.00 -2.48 7.84
N GLY A 217 -27.76 -1.94 6.63
CA GLY A 217 -28.09 -2.64 5.38
C GLY A 217 -27.40 -4.00 5.29
N MET A 218 -26.11 -4.07 5.61
CA MET A 218 -25.35 -5.32 5.67
C MET A 218 -25.96 -6.31 6.68
N ALA A 219 -26.28 -5.86 7.90
CA ALA A 219 -26.89 -6.73 8.91
C ALA A 219 -28.28 -7.22 8.49
N GLN A 220 -29.08 -6.37 7.84
CA GLN A 220 -30.38 -6.74 7.26
C GLN A 220 -30.25 -7.86 6.22
N ALA A 221 -29.28 -7.78 5.31
CA ALA A 221 -29.03 -8.84 4.32
C ALA A 221 -28.59 -10.17 4.95
N LEU A 222 -28.06 -10.13 6.18
CA LEU A 222 -27.69 -11.30 6.97
C LEU A 222 -28.81 -11.79 7.89
N GLY A 223 -30.00 -11.16 7.87
CA GLY A 223 -31.21 -11.60 8.57
C GLY A 223 -31.54 -10.86 9.87
N ALA A 224 -30.79 -9.80 10.22
CA ALA A 224 -31.18 -8.92 11.31
C ALA A 224 -32.39 -8.04 10.93
N ARG A 225 -33.23 -7.73 11.91
CA ARG A 225 -34.38 -6.83 11.76
C ARG A 225 -34.22 -5.64 12.69
N PHE A 226 -34.66 -4.48 12.26
CA PHE A 226 -34.48 -3.23 13.01
C PHE A 226 -35.80 -2.49 13.10
N TYR A 227 -36.02 -1.82 14.23
CA TYR A 227 -37.31 -1.20 14.55
C TYR A 227 -37.13 0.25 14.96
N ASN A 228 -38.09 1.08 14.57
CA ASN A 228 -38.16 2.47 14.99
C ASN A 228 -38.75 2.61 16.41
N SER A 229 -38.82 3.84 16.94
CA SER A 229 -39.36 4.11 18.28
C SER A 229 -40.85 3.77 18.46
N LYS A 230 -41.58 3.57 17.36
CA LYS A 230 -42.99 3.15 17.35
C LYS A 230 -43.16 1.63 17.28
N GLY A 231 -42.07 0.88 17.11
CA GLY A 231 -42.07 -0.57 16.93
C GLY A 231 -42.33 -1.03 15.50
N ASP A 232 -42.38 -0.12 14.52
CA ASP A 232 -42.46 -0.49 13.11
C ASP A 232 -41.08 -0.93 12.61
N GLU A 233 -41.06 -1.97 11.77
CA GLU A 233 -39.82 -2.44 11.14
C GLU A 233 -39.31 -1.42 10.12
N ILE A 234 -38.02 -1.10 10.22
CA ILE A 234 -37.33 -0.22 9.27
C ILE A 234 -37.16 -0.98 7.95
N PRO A 235 -37.63 -0.43 6.80
CA PRO A 235 -37.50 -1.09 5.51
C PRO A 235 -36.05 -1.38 5.14
N LEU A 236 -35.87 -2.41 4.31
CA LEU A 236 -34.54 -2.87 3.90
C LEU A 236 -33.81 -1.81 3.08
N ALA A 237 -32.51 -1.67 3.35
CA ALA A 237 -31.56 -0.97 2.48
C ALA A 237 -31.89 0.52 2.22
N MET A 238 -32.51 1.21 3.19
CA MET A 238 -32.96 2.61 3.04
C MET A 238 -31.90 3.68 3.37
N GLY A 239 -30.67 3.27 3.68
CA GLY A 239 -29.54 4.17 3.96
C GLY A 239 -29.63 4.88 5.31
N GLY A 240 -28.70 5.80 5.55
CA GLY A 240 -28.53 6.48 6.84
C GLY A 240 -29.73 7.30 7.32
N ALA A 241 -30.52 7.88 6.41
CA ALA A 241 -31.70 8.67 6.77
C ALA A 241 -32.75 7.86 7.54
N SER A 242 -32.89 6.57 7.20
CA SER A 242 -33.86 5.68 7.86
C SER A 242 -33.55 5.40 9.32
N LEU A 243 -32.34 5.73 9.78
CA LEU A 243 -31.82 5.38 11.10
C LEU A 243 -32.00 6.51 12.13
N ALA A 244 -32.54 7.66 11.73
CA ALA A 244 -32.77 8.79 12.63
C ALA A 244 -33.70 8.45 13.82
N ASP A 245 -34.59 7.47 13.62
CA ASP A 245 -35.54 6.98 14.64
C ASP A 245 -35.29 5.51 15.02
N LEU A 246 -34.10 4.97 14.71
CA LEU A 246 -33.72 3.60 15.09
C LEU A 246 -33.76 3.44 16.62
N ALA A 247 -34.45 2.40 17.10
CA ALA A 247 -34.65 2.16 18.52
C ALA A 247 -34.29 0.75 18.98
N ALA A 248 -34.44 -0.28 18.13
CA ALA A 248 -34.17 -1.66 18.52
C ALA A 248 -33.67 -2.53 17.37
N ALA A 249 -33.05 -3.66 17.70
CA ALA A 249 -32.62 -4.69 16.77
C ALA A 249 -33.06 -6.09 17.26
N ASP A 250 -33.50 -6.93 16.33
CA ASP A 250 -33.71 -8.36 16.51
C ASP A 250 -32.68 -9.12 15.69
N LEU A 251 -31.83 -9.89 16.37
CA LEU A 251 -30.73 -10.66 15.79
C LEU A 251 -31.05 -12.16 15.68
N SER A 252 -32.26 -12.59 16.05
CA SER A 252 -32.66 -14.00 16.06
C SER A 252 -32.63 -14.64 14.66
N GLY A 253 -32.85 -13.82 13.61
CA GLY A 253 -32.82 -14.23 12.20
C GLY A 253 -31.43 -14.23 11.56
N LEU A 254 -30.37 -13.89 12.30
CA LEU A 254 -29.02 -13.84 11.74
C LEU A 254 -28.60 -15.18 11.15
N HIS A 255 -27.89 -15.12 10.02
CA HIS A 255 -27.37 -16.28 9.32
C HIS A 255 -26.62 -17.23 10.29
N PRO A 256 -27.04 -18.51 10.42
CA PRO A 256 -26.60 -19.37 11.52
C PRO A 256 -25.08 -19.59 11.54
N ARG A 257 -24.45 -19.63 10.35
CA ARG A 257 -23.00 -19.83 10.19
C ARG A 257 -22.14 -18.66 10.69
N LEU A 258 -22.72 -17.50 11.00
CA LEU A 258 -21.97 -16.39 11.61
C LEU A 258 -21.37 -16.80 12.97
N LYS A 259 -22.00 -17.75 13.68
CA LYS A 259 -21.48 -18.27 14.95
C LYS A 259 -20.31 -19.24 14.79
N GLU A 260 -20.16 -19.81 13.59
CA GLU A 260 -19.16 -20.83 13.27
C GLU A 260 -17.96 -20.24 12.51
N CYS A 261 -18.15 -19.10 11.84
CA CYS A 261 -17.14 -18.45 11.03
C CYS A 261 -16.44 -17.34 11.82
N GLN A 262 -15.11 -17.40 11.92
CA GLN A 262 -14.33 -16.27 12.44
C GLN A 262 -14.21 -15.20 11.35
N ILE A 263 -14.71 -13.99 11.62
CA ILE A 263 -14.64 -12.86 10.67
C ILE A 263 -13.75 -11.77 11.24
N ASP A 264 -12.57 -11.62 10.63
CA ASP A 264 -11.57 -10.60 10.97
C ASP A 264 -11.65 -9.44 9.97
N VAL A 265 -11.85 -8.23 10.49
CA VAL A 265 -12.11 -7.02 9.69
C VAL A 265 -10.89 -6.11 9.70
N ALA A 266 -10.32 -5.83 8.53
CA ALA A 266 -9.27 -4.84 8.35
C ALA A 266 -9.89 -3.44 8.18
N CYS A 267 -9.74 -2.57 9.17
CA CYS A 267 -10.40 -1.27 9.20
C CYS A 267 -9.50 -0.11 9.62
N ASN A 268 -9.89 1.12 9.26
CA ASN A 268 -9.21 2.30 9.78
C ASN A 268 -9.47 2.43 11.28
N TRP A 269 -8.47 2.07 12.08
CA TRP A 269 -8.56 1.96 13.53
C TRP A 269 -8.91 3.27 14.23
N HIS A 270 -8.57 4.41 13.63
CA HIS A 270 -8.78 5.72 14.25
C HIS A 270 -10.18 6.30 14.00
N ASN A 271 -10.96 5.69 13.10
CA ASN A 271 -12.31 6.14 12.79
C ASN A 271 -13.27 5.70 13.89
N VAL A 272 -13.94 6.67 14.51
CA VAL A 272 -14.97 6.46 15.54
C VAL A 272 -16.35 6.76 14.99
N LEU A 273 -17.37 6.12 15.56
CA LEU A 273 -18.75 6.23 15.07
C LEU A 273 -19.31 7.64 15.31
N CYS A 274 -19.15 8.18 16.52
CA CYS A 274 -19.85 9.39 16.97
C CYS A 274 -18.92 10.55 17.37
N GLY A 275 -19.54 11.72 17.58
CA GLY A 275 -18.92 12.90 18.14
C GLY A 275 -18.19 13.78 17.11
N PRO A 276 -17.38 14.76 17.55
CA PRO A 276 -16.78 15.75 16.64
C PRO A 276 -15.85 15.14 15.58
N LYS A 277 -15.29 13.96 15.85
CA LYS A 277 -14.47 13.17 14.92
C LYS A 277 -15.21 11.93 14.39
N GLY A 278 -16.52 11.89 14.57
CA GLY A 278 -17.39 10.81 14.11
C GLY A 278 -17.41 10.68 12.59
N VAL A 279 -17.70 9.47 12.12
CA VAL A 279 -17.61 9.12 10.70
C VAL A 279 -18.45 10.02 9.79
N ALA A 280 -19.65 10.41 10.23
CA ALA A 280 -20.55 11.27 9.47
C ALA A 280 -19.91 12.65 9.20
N ARG A 281 -19.31 13.26 10.23
CA ARG A 281 -18.68 14.58 10.15
C ARG A 281 -17.39 14.57 9.34
N VAL A 282 -16.57 13.53 9.52
CA VAL A 282 -15.24 13.45 8.88
C VAL A 282 -15.34 13.02 7.42
N PHE A 283 -16.20 12.05 7.09
CA PHE A 283 -16.24 11.42 5.77
C PHE A 283 -17.55 11.64 5.01
N GLY A 284 -18.56 12.26 5.60
CA GLY A 284 -19.79 12.66 4.91
C GLY A 284 -19.57 13.61 3.72
N PRO A 285 -18.75 14.69 3.85
CA PRO A 285 -18.56 15.65 2.76
C PRO A 285 -18.05 15.03 1.45
N GLN A 286 -17.03 14.16 1.53
CA GLN A 286 -16.48 13.48 0.34
C GLN A 286 -17.46 12.50 -0.31
N LYS A 287 -18.51 12.07 0.42
CA LYS A 287 -19.59 11.21 -0.07
C LYS A 287 -20.78 12.00 -0.60
N GLY A 288 -20.72 13.34 -0.59
CA GLY A 288 -21.75 14.23 -1.12
C GLY A 288 -22.73 14.80 -0.10
N ALA A 289 -22.53 14.56 1.21
CA ALA A 289 -23.41 15.14 2.23
C ALA A 289 -23.16 16.64 2.41
N THR A 290 -24.24 17.41 2.40
CA THR A 290 -24.27 18.82 2.82
C THR A 290 -24.14 18.94 4.35
N PRO A 291 -23.81 20.13 4.89
CA PRO A 291 -23.73 20.33 6.34
C PRO A 291 -24.99 19.92 7.12
N VAL A 292 -26.18 20.14 6.56
CA VAL A 292 -27.45 19.75 7.20
C VAL A 292 -27.61 18.23 7.21
N GLU A 293 -27.27 17.56 6.09
CA GLU A 293 -27.35 16.11 5.99
C GLU A 293 -26.32 15.42 6.90
N ILE A 294 -25.16 16.04 7.13
CA ILE A 294 -24.16 15.56 8.08
C ILE A 294 -24.72 15.50 9.51
N GLU A 295 -25.49 16.50 9.93
CA GLU A 295 -26.13 16.50 11.26
C GLU A 295 -27.18 15.38 11.37
N LEU A 296 -27.96 15.14 10.31
CA LEU A 296 -28.91 14.02 10.26
C LEU A 296 -28.20 12.67 10.35
N LEU A 297 -27.08 12.51 9.63
CA LEU A 297 -26.26 11.30 9.69
C LEU A 297 -25.60 11.10 11.05
N ASP A 298 -25.11 12.16 11.69
CA ASP A 298 -24.52 12.09 13.03
C ASP A 298 -25.56 11.62 14.06
N MET A 299 -26.79 12.16 13.99
CA MET A 299 -27.92 11.69 14.81
C MET A 299 -28.26 10.22 14.57
N ALA A 300 -28.31 9.80 13.30
CA ALA A 300 -28.48 8.40 12.94
C ALA A 300 -27.35 7.52 13.51
N MET A 301 -26.09 7.95 13.43
CA MET A 301 -24.95 7.19 13.97
C MET A 301 -24.98 7.10 15.50
N ILE A 302 -25.49 8.12 16.19
CA ILE A 302 -25.74 8.06 17.65
C ILE A 302 -26.78 6.97 17.97
N ARG A 303 -27.87 6.87 17.19
CA ARG A 303 -28.88 5.81 17.36
C ARG A 303 -28.32 4.42 17.09
N VAL A 304 -27.55 4.26 16.00
CA VAL A 304 -26.81 3.02 15.71
C VAL A 304 -25.89 2.69 16.88
N GLY A 305 -25.13 3.66 17.38
CA GLY A 305 -24.23 3.50 18.51
C GLY A 305 -24.94 2.96 19.74
N ALA A 306 -26.10 3.52 20.09
CA ALA A 306 -26.90 3.08 21.22
C ALA A 306 -27.39 1.63 21.07
N VAL A 307 -28.04 1.31 19.94
CA VAL A 307 -28.58 -0.04 19.68
C VAL A 307 -27.49 -1.10 19.63
N VAL A 308 -26.37 -0.81 18.96
CA VAL A 308 -25.24 -1.74 18.90
C VAL A 308 -24.63 -1.92 20.29
N SER A 309 -24.43 -0.84 21.04
CA SER A 309 -23.82 -0.91 22.38
C SER A 309 -24.64 -1.76 23.35
N GLU A 310 -25.97 -1.65 23.28
CA GLU A 310 -26.88 -2.50 24.05
C GLU A 310 -26.74 -3.97 23.65
N ALA A 311 -26.77 -4.28 22.35
CA ALA A 311 -26.68 -5.64 21.86
C ALA A 311 -25.33 -6.31 22.17
N VAL A 312 -24.21 -5.57 22.12
CA VAL A 312 -22.87 -6.10 22.38
C VAL A 312 -22.42 -5.98 23.84
N GLY A 313 -23.18 -5.28 24.68
CA GLY A 313 -22.88 -5.08 26.11
C GLY A 313 -21.69 -4.15 26.41
N LYS A 314 -21.32 -3.26 25.48
CA LYS A 314 -20.24 -2.28 25.65
C LYS A 314 -20.48 -1.03 24.79
N ASP A 315 -20.04 0.13 25.25
CA ASP A 315 -20.13 1.37 24.45
C ASP A 315 -19.17 1.32 23.24
N ILE A 316 -19.74 1.44 22.04
CA ILE A 316 -18.98 1.47 20.77
C ILE A 316 -18.91 2.85 20.12
N SER A 317 -19.54 3.86 20.71
CA SER A 317 -19.66 5.22 20.13
C SER A 317 -18.31 5.83 19.77
N TYR A 318 -17.30 5.56 20.62
CA TYR A 318 -15.92 6.02 20.45
C TYR A 318 -14.91 4.87 20.34
N ALA A 319 -15.38 3.63 20.17
CA ALA A 319 -14.49 2.48 20.07
C ALA A 319 -13.64 2.59 18.78
N PRO A 320 -12.35 2.21 18.83
CA PRO A 320 -11.51 2.17 17.64
C PRO A 320 -12.13 1.33 16.53
N GLY A 321 -12.14 1.88 15.31
CA GLY A 321 -12.70 1.23 14.12
C GLY A 321 -14.23 1.23 14.03
N SER A 322 -14.98 1.67 15.05
CA SER A 322 -16.45 1.64 14.99
C SER A 322 -17.03 2.54 13.89
N GLY A 323 -16.32 3.61 13.56
CA GLY A 323 -16.66 4.51 12.44
C GLY A 323 -16.13 4.06 11.08
N ALA A 324 -15.55 2.87 10.95
CA ALA A 324 -15.03 2.42 9.66
C ALA A 324 -16.14 2.34 8.60
N SER A 325 -15.82 2.75 7.37
CA SER A 325 -16.69 2.62 6.20
C SER A 325 -18.14 3.11 6.39
N GLY A 326 -18.32 4.32 6.94
CA GLY A 326 -19.67 4.87 7.16
C GLY A 326 -20.40 4.31 8.38
N GLY A 327 -19.64 3.87 9.39
CA GLY A 327 -20.18 3.24 10.59
C GLY A 327 -20.42 1.75 10.46
N MET A 328 -20.09 1.14 9.31
CA MET A 328 -20.17 -0.32 9.11
C MET A 328 -19.35 -1.09 10.14
N GLY A 329 -18.29 -0.51 10.70
CA GLY A 329 -17.57 -1.08 11.85
C GLY A 329 -18.50 -1.42 13.03
N ALA A 330 -19.49 -0.57 13.33
CA ALA A 330 -20.50 -0.84 14.36
C ALA A 330 -21.42 -2.01 13.97
N GLY A 331 -21.95 -2.02 12.74
CA GLY A 331 -22.76 -3.14 12.23
C GLY A 331 -21.99 -4.47 12.18
N LEU A 332 -20.68 -4.45 11.92
CA LEU A 332 -19.82 -5.63 11.97
C LEU A 332 -19.64 -6.14 13.40
N GLN A 333 -19.47 -5.24 14.37
CA GLN A 333 -19.46 -5.63 15.79
C GLN A 333 -20.80 -6.20 16.24
N LEU A 334 -21.92 -5.68 15.76
CA LEU A 334 -23.27 -6.18 16.05
C LEU A 334 -23.44 -7.65 15.65
N ILE A 335 -22.87 -8.06 14.52
CA ILE A 335 -22.92 -9.46 14.04
C ILE A 335 -21.76 -10.33 14.54
N GLY A 336 -20.97 -9.83 15.50
CA GLY A 336 -19.93 -10.60 16.18
C GLY A 336 -18.55 -10.60 15.52
N CYS A 337 -18.28 -9.73 14.53
CA CYS A 337 -16.98 -9.65 13.87
C CYS A 337 -15.91 -8.98 14.75
N ALA A 338 -14.65 -9.38 14.55
CA ALA A 338 -13.50 -8.77 15.21
C ALA A 338 -12.90 -7.65 14.34
N LEU A 339 -12.80 -6.44 14.89
CA LEU A 339 -12.17 -5.31 14.20
C LEU A 339 -10.67 -5.25 14.50
N HIS A 340 -9.88 -4.98 13.47
CA HIS A 340 -8.43 -4.88 13.57
C HIS A 340 -7.89 -3.67 12.79
N PRO A 341 -6.74 -3.13 13.21
CA PRO A 341 -5.95 -2.25 12.35
C PRO A 341 -5.63 -2.96 11.02
N ARG A 342 -5.71 -2.23 9.91
CA ARG A 342 -5.48 -2.78 8.56
C ARG A 342 -4.20 -3.58 8.45
N PHE A 343 -3.11 -3.04 8.98
CA PHE A 343 -1.79 -3.65 8.88
C PHE A 343 -1.68 -4.99 9.63
N ASP A 344 -2.30 -5.11 10.80
CA ASP A 344 -2.26 -6.32 11.64
C ASP A 344 -2.91 -7.52 10.92
N ILE A 345 -3.94 -7.26 10.11
CA ILE A 345 -4.55 -8.29 9.29
C ILE A 345 -3.64 -8.65 8.12
N ILE A 346 -3.24 -7.65 7.33
CA ILE A 346 -2.45 -7.87 6.10
C ILE A 346 -1.18 -8.68 6.40
N THR A 347 -0.48 -8.38 7.49
CA THR A 347 0.73 -9.12 7.90
C THR A 347 0.49 -10.59 8.22
N LYS A 348 -0.61 -10.90 8.92
CA LYS A 348 -0.98 -12.29 9.24
C LYS A 348 -1.17 -13.11 7.98
N PHE A 349 -1.72 -12.53 6.91
CA PHE A 349 -2.09 -13.26 5.70
C PHE A 349 -1.04 -13.25 4.59
N LEU A 350 -0.35 -12.13 4.37
CA LEU A 350 0.72 -12.06 3.36
C LEU A 350 2.02 -12.73 3.82
N ASN A 351 2.10 -13.18 5.09
CA ASN A 351 3.27 -13.81 5.70
C ASN A 351 4.57 -13.07 5.32
N ILE A 352 4.54 -11.75 5.44
CA ILE A 352 5.62 -10.85 5.01
C ILE A 352 6.94 -11.25 5.68
N SER A 353 6.88 -11.73 6.92
CA SER A 353 8.04 -12.25 7.63
C SER A 353 8.76 -13.37 6.87
N ASN A 354 8.02 -14.25 6.19
CA ASN A 354 8.60 -15.29 5.34
C ASN A 354 9.10 -14.73 4.00
N LEU A 355 8.40 -13.77 3.39
CA LEU A 355 8.86 -13.11 2.16
C LEU A 355 10.17 -12.35 2.36
N VAL A 356 10.34 -11.70 3.51
CA VAL A 356 11.58 -11.02 3.91
C VAL A 356 12.74 -12.01 4.07
N LYS A 357 12.45 -13.29 4.34
CA LYS A 357 13.49 -14.29 4.56
C LYS A 357 14.28 -14.53 3.27
N GLY A 358 15.56 -14.20 3.31
CA GLY A 358 16.46 -14.39 2.17
C GLY A 358 16.44 -13.22 1.18
N CYS A 359 15.77 -12.11 1.48
CA CYS A 359 15.96 -10.87 0.73
C CYS A 359 17.23 -10.16 1.20
N ASP A 360 17.89 -9.46 0.28
CA ASP A 360 19.04 -8.63 0.57
C ASP A 360 18.64 -7.19 0.92
N VAL A 361 17.50 -6.73 0.38
CA VAL A 361 16.91 -5.41 0.68
C VAL A 361 15.39 -5.45 0.47
N VAL A 362 14.67 -4.65 1.26
CA VAL A 362 13.24 -4.38 1.09
C VAL A 362 13.07 -2.96 0.58
N ILE A 363 12.26 -2.77 -0.47
CA ILE A 363 11.82 -1.47 -0.94
C ILE A 363 10.32 -1.33 -0.66
N THR A 364 9.93 -0.30 0.08
CA THR A 364 8.54 0.08 0.32
C THR A 364 8.26 1.44 -0.31
N ALA A 365 7.00 1.82 -0.42
CA ALA A 365 6.62 3.16 -0.86
C ALA A 365 5.27 3.60 -0.29
N GLU A 366 5.06 4.92 -0.19
CA GLU A 366 3.78 5.55 0.14
C GLU A 366 3.71 6.98 -0.44
N GLY A 367 2.51 7.52 -0.66
CA GLY A 367 2.34 8.89 -1.17
C GLY A 367 2.98 9.98 -0.28
N GLY A 368 3.20 9.71 1.01
CA GLY A 368 3.93 10.62 1.89
C GLY A 368 4.48 9.95 3.14
N ILE A 369 5.70 10.36 3.54
CA ILE A 369 6.35 9.94 4.79
C ILE A 369 6.51 11.13 5.74
N ASP A 370 6.04 11.00 6.97
CA ASP A 370 6.01 12.08 7.97
C ASP A 370 6.08 11.54 9.41
N GLU A 371 5.89 12.41 10.41
CA GLU A 371 5.84 12.05 11.83
C GLU A 371 4.69 11.09 12.22
N GLN A 372 3.71 10.91 11.34
CA GLN A 372 2.58 10.00 11.55
C GLN A 372 2.84 8.63 10.93
N THR A 373 3.80 8.48 10.03
CA THR A 373 4.12 7.20 9.39
C THR A 373 4.41 6.06 10.38
N PRO A 374 5.14 6.27 11.50
CA PRO A 374 5.30 5.23 12.51
C PRO A 374 4.01 4.78 13.21
N ARG A 375 2.89 5.47 13.03
CA ARG A 375 1.61 5.19 13.69
C ARG A 375 0.71 4.32 12.82
N GLY A 376 1.21 3.15 12.40
CA GLY A 376 0.40 2.17 11.67
C GLY A 376 0.35 2.33 10.15
N LYS A 377 1.21 3.18 9.54
CA LYS A 377 1.33 3.23 8.08
C LYS A 377 2.26 2.13 7.57
N ILE A 378 1.95 1.63 6.37
CA ILE A 378 2.62 0.48 5.74
C ILE A 378 4.16 0.59 5.73
N PRO A 379 4.80 1.72 5.34
CA PRO A 379 6.25 1.79 5.27
C PRO A 379 6.96 1.49 6.59
N ALA A 380 6.48 2.08 7.69
CA ALA A 380 7.09 1.87 9.00
C ALA A 380 6.90 0.42 9.48
N GLU A 381 5.74 -0.15 9.20
CA GLU A 381 5.44 -1.48 9.67
C GLU A 381 6.17 -2.59 8.89
N VAL A 382 6.28 -2.45 7.55
CA VAL A 382 7.17 -3.27 6.72
C VAL A 382 8.60 -3.18 7.24
N ALA A 383 9.03 -1.98 7.62
CA ALA A 383 10.38 -1.76 8.12
C ALA A 383 10.65 -2.48 9.44
N ARG A 384 9.69 -2.50 10.38
CA ARG A 384 9.82 -3.26 11.63
C ARG A 384 9.98 -4.76 11.39
N ILE A 385 9.21 -5.32 10.47
CA ILE A 385 9.27 -6.76 10.12
C ILE A 385 10.63 -7.10 9.50
N ALA A 386 11.09 -6.27 8.56
CA ALA A 386 12.39 -6.43 7.91
C ALA A 386 13.56 -6.29 8.91
N LYS A 387 13.49 -5.30 9.80
CA LYS A 387 14.50 -5.06 10.82
C LYS A 387 14.64 -6.20 11.81
N ALA A 388 13.52 -6.83 12.20
CA ALA A 388 13.52 -8.03 13.03
C ALA A 388 14.23 -9.23 12.37
N ARG A 389 14.42 -9.20 11.04
CA ARG A 389 15.19 -10.19 10.27
C ARG A 389 16.57 -9.68 9.83
N GLY A 390 16.96 -8.48 10.23
CA GLY A 390 18.23 -7.86 9.85
C GLY A 390 18.33 -7.45 8.38
N VAL A 391 17.21 -7.33 7.67
CA VAL A 391 17.17 -6.93 6.26
C VAL A 391 16.98 -5.41 6.16
N PRO A 392 17.82 -4.68 5.39
CA PRO A 392 17.71 -3.24 5.26
C PRO A 392 16.49 -2.80 4.45
N VAL A 393 15.96 -1.63 4.76
CA VAL A 393 14.70 -1.11 4.19
C VAL A 393 14.90 0.28 3.60
N ILE A 394 14.40 0.47 2.38
CA ILE A 394 14.37 1.77 1.70
C ILE A 394 12.92 2.14 1.40
N ALA A 395 12.51 3.36 1.77
CA ALA A 395 11.17 3.88 1.45
C ALA A 395 11.23 4.93 0.33
N LEU A 396 10.42 4.75 -0.72
CA LEU A 396 10.19 5.78 -1.75
C LEU A 396 8.90 6.52 -1.42
N ALA A 397 8.95 7.85 -1.37
CA ALA A 397 7.82 8.67 -0.95
C ALA A 397 7.41 9.67 -2.03
N GLY A 398 6.10 9.80 -2.26
CA GLY A 398 5.53 10.90 -3.04
C GLY A 398 5.99 12.27 -2.51
N THR A 399 5.95 12.42 -1.20
CA THR A 399 6.41 13.61 -0.47
C THR A 399 7.09 13.24 0.84
N VAL A 400 8.08 14.03 1.26
CA VAL A 400 8.72 13.91 2.58
C VAL A 400 8.23 15.06 3.45
N GLY A 401 7.40 14.74 4.43
CA GLY A 401 6.74 15.68 5.32
C GLY A 401 7.57 16.05 6.55
N LYS A 402 6.98 16.92 7.38
CA LYS A 402 7.58 17.35 8.64
C LYS A 402 7.82 16.16 9.57
N GLY A 403 8.98 16.14 10.22
CA GLY A 403 9.32 15.12 11.21
C GLY A 403 9.64 13.74 10.63
N ALA A 404 9.79 13.60 9.31
CA ALA A 404 10.06 12.31 8.66
C ALA A 404 11.29 11.57 9.22
N SER A 405 12.24 12.25 9.85
CA SER A 405 13.41 11.64 10.48
C SER A 405 13.07 10.61 11.57
N CYS A 406 11.90 10.71 12.24
CA CYS A 406 11.51 9.70 13.23
C CYS A 406 11.31 8.30 12.61
N ASN A 407 11.16 8.20 11.29
CA ASN A 407 11.00 6.94 10.59
C ASN A 407 12.27 6.08 10.61
N TYR A 408 13.45 6.68 10.83
CA TYR A 408 14.68 5.92 11.06
C TYR A 408 14.58 5.03 12.31
N GLU A 409 13.95 5.55 13.37
CA GLU A 409 13.71 4.81 14.61
C GLU A 409 12.66 3.71 14.43
N ALA A 410 11.75 3.86 13.47
CA ALA A 410 10.78 2.84 13.10
C ALA A 410 11.38 1.68 12.27
N GLY A 411 12.66 1.77 11.89
CA GLY A 411 13.39 0.72 11.18
C GLY A 411 13.61 0.96 9.69
N ILE A 412 13.16 2.10 9.15
CA ILE A 412 13.49 2.50 7.77
C ILE A 412 14.96 2.92 7.74
N ASP A 413 15.82 2.27 6.94
CA ASP A 413 17.25 2.61 6.90
C ASP A 413 17.56 3.80 5.98
N ALA A 414 16.74 4.01 4.95
CA ALA A 414 16.81 5.18 4.08
C ALA A 414 15.42 5.52 3.49
N TYR A 415 15.17 6.78 3.17
CA TYR A 415 14.02 7.18 2.38
C TYR A 415 14.38 8.25 1.34
N ALA A 416 13.67 8.25 0.21
CA ALA A 416 13.86 9.21 -0.87
C ALA A 416 12.51 9.72 -1.39
N SER A 417 12.47 11.01 -1.74
CA SER A 417 11.36 11.59 -2.49
C SER A 417 11.43 11.13 -3.95
N ILE A 418 10.30 10.82 -4.56
CA ILE A 418 10.25 10.56 -6.01
C ILE A 418 10.39 11.84 -6.84
N LEU A 419 10.07 12.99 -6.24
CA LEU A 419 10.17 14.29 -6.89
C LEU A 419 11.63 14.73 -7.00
N GLN A 420 12.07 15.07 -8.22
CA GLN A 420 13.42 15.56 -8.52
C GLN A 420 13.53 17.10 -8.51
N ALA A 421 12.39 17.80 -8.58
CA ALA A 421 12.29 19.25 -8.59
C ALA A 421 10.92 19.68 -8.03
N PRO A 422 10.76 20.96 -7.64
CA PRO A 422 9.44 21.49 -7.29
C PRO A 422 8.47 21.40 -8.47
N VAL A 423 7.33 20.75 -8.26
CA VAL A 423 6.24 20.61 -9.24
C VAL A 423 4.89 20.82 -8.56
N THR A 424 3.84 21.10 -9.34
CA THR A 424 2.48 21.16 -8.80
C THR A 424 1.97 19.75 -8.48
N LEU A 425 1.01 19.64 -7.56
CA LEU A 425 0.41 18.35 -7.19
C LEU A 425 -0.21 17.64 -8.40
N GLN A 426 -0.88 18.39 -9.28
CA GLN A 426 -1.50 17.83 -10.48
C GLN A 426 -0.47 17.17 -11.41
N VAL A 427 0.68 17.82 -11.62
CA VAL A 427 1.78 17.25 -12.41
C VAL A 427 2.41 16.06 -11.70
N ALA A 428 2.61 16.15 -10.38
CA ALA A 428 3.16 15.04 -9.59
C ALA A 428 2.29 13.78 -9.68
N ILE A 429 0.96 13.93 -9.64
CA ILE A 429 0.01 12.82 -9.79
C ILE A 429 0.03 12.27 -11.22
N ALA A 430 -0.01 13.17 -12.22
CA ALA A 430 -0.06 12.78 -13.64
C ALA A 430 1.23 12.08 -14.12
N GLU A 431 2.38 12.43 -13.56
CA GLU A 431 3.68 11.85 -13.90
C GLU A 431 4.20 10.85 -12.86
N ALA A 432 3.36 10.43 -11.90
CA ALA A 432 3.78 9.62 -10.77
C ALA A 432 4.49 8.33 -11.19
N GLU A 433 4.02 7.65 -12.24
CA GLU A 433 4.62 6.43 -12.78
C GLU A 433 6.08 6.67 -13.18
N ARG A 434 6.32 7.65 -14.06
CA ARG A 434 7.66 8.01 -14.54
C ARG A 434 8.56 8.42 -13.37
N LEU A 435 8.08 9.29 -12.49
CA LEU A 435 8.83 9.80 -11.35
C LEU A 435 9.25 8.68 -10.39
N LEU A 436 8.34 7.74 -10.12
CA LEU A 436 8.62 6.60 -9.25
C LEU A 436 9.62 5.63 -9.87
N ILE A 437 9.51 5.33 -11.17
CA ILE A 437 10.48 4.48 -11.87
C ILE A 437 11.87 5.11 -11.82
N ASP A 438 11.99 6.39 -12.15
CA ASP A 438 13.27 7.12 -12.17
C ASP A 438 13.90 7.16 -10.76
N ALA A 439 13.08 7.38 -9.72
CA ALA A 439 13.53 7.38 -8.34
C ALA A 439 13.99 5.98 -7.86
N ALA A 440 13.24 4.94 -8.20
CA ALA A 440 13.60 3.56 -7.87
C ALA A 440 14.92 3.14 -8.54
N GLU A 441 15.12 3.53 -9.81
CA GLU A 441 16.39 3.32 -10.52
C GLU A 441 17.55 4.03 -9.82
N SER A 442 17.40 5.32 -9.53
CA SER A 442 18.44 6.14 -8.89
C SER A 442 18.85 5.58 -7.53
N VAL A 443 17.87 5.26 -6.67
CA VAL A 443 18.10 4.64 -5.36
C VAL A 443 18.79 3.28 -5.51
N THR A 444 18.34 2.44 -6.44
CA THR A 444 18.97 1.13 -6.68
C THR A 444 20.43 1.29 -7.09
N ARG A 445 20.75 2.25 -7.98
CA ARG A 445 22.13 2.55 -8.37
C ARG A 445 22.98 2.99 -7.17
N MET A 446 22.44 3.84 -6.28
CA MET A 446 23.14 4.24 -5.05
C MET A 446 23.43 3.05 -4.14
N VAL A 447 22.47 2.13 -3.97
CA VAL A 447 22.67 0.88 -3.21
C VAL A 447 23.78 0.04 -3.83
N MET A 448 23.80 -0.10 -5.16
CA MET A 448 24.84 -0.87 -5.87
C MET A 448 26.24 -0.26 -5.75
N VAL A 449 26.35 1.07 -5.67
CA VAL A 449 27.62 1.74 -5.33
C VAL A 449 28.07 1.32 -3.93
N GLY A 450 27.17 1.38 -2.94
CA GLY A 450 27.44 0.91 -1.57
C GLY A 450 27.85 -0.56 -1.51
N TRP A 451 27.17 -1.42 -2.26
CA TRP A 451 27.48 -2.85 -2.33
C TRP A 451 28.86 -3.12 -2.93
N SER A 452 29.22 -2.37 -3.99
CA SER A 452 30.54 -2.46 -4.63
C SER A 452 31.65 -2.06 -3.66
N LEU A 453 31.45 -0.99 -2.87
CA LEU A 453 32.41 -0.55 -1.85
C LEU A 453 32.64 -1.60 -0.75
N LYS A 454 31.60 -2.35 -0.36
CA LYS A 454 31.72 -3.46 0.60
C LYS A 454 32.58 -4.60 0.05
N ARG A 455 32.45 -4.94 -1.24
CA ARG A 455 33.26 -5.98 -1.90
C ARG A 455 34.75 -5.63 -1.92
N PHE A 456 35.10 -4.35 -2.12
CA PHE A 456 36.51 -3.91 -2.09
C PHE A 456 37.16 -3.93 -0.69
N ARG A 457 36.37 -4.00 0.39
CA ARG A 457 36.88 -3.96 1.78
C ARG A 457 36.87 -5.31 2.50
N ALA A 458 36.37 -6.39 1.89
CA ALA A 458 36.49 -7.71 2.50
C ALA A 458 37.97 -8.13 2.55
N PRO A 459 38.52 -8.54 3.71
CA PRO A 459 39.91 -8.95 3.81
C PRO A 459 40.17 -10.11 2.85
N SER A 460 41.24 -9.98 2.05
CA SER A 460 41.78 -11.09 1.26
C SER A 460 41.86 -12.34 2.15
N PRO A 461 41.38 -13.52 1.71
CA PRO A 461 41.82 -14.74 2.37
C PRO A 461 43.36 -14.73 2.35
N LEU A 462 43.97 -14.88 3.53
CA LEU A 462 45.41 -15.00 3.63
C LEU A 462 45.84 -16.15 2.71
N PRO A 463 46.91 -16.00 1.92
CA PRO A 463 47.40 -17.10 1.09
C PRO A 463 47.65 -18.32 1.97
N PRO A 464 47.35 -19.54 1.49
CA PRO A 464 47.52 -20.75 2.29
C PRO A 464 48.97 -20.85 2.76
N ALA A 465 49.15 -21.12 4.05
CA ALA A 465 50.47 -21.26 4.68
C ALA A 465 51.21 -22.49 4.14
N ARG A 466 51.83 -22.36 2.97
CA ARG A 466 52.80 -23.31 2.43
C ARG A 466 53.90 -22.56 1.68
N GLU A 467 54.85 -22.04 2.45
CA GLU A 467 56.27 -21.88 2.05
C GLU A 467 57.09 -21.27 3.21
N ALA A 468 57.05 -21.90 4.40
CA ALA A 468 57.91 -21.54 5.53
C ALA A 468 58.64 -22.75 6.14
N MET A 469 58.85 -23.81 5.35
CA MET A 469 59.51 -25.04 5.83
C MET A 469 60.53 -25.64 4.85
N ALA A 470 61.27 -24.79 4.14
CA ALA A 470 62.41 -25.26 3.33
C ALA A 470 63.61 -24.31 3.45
N PHE A 471 64.00 -23.90 4.65
CA PHE A 471 65.33 -23.30 4.87
C PHE A 471 65.84 -23.46 6.30
N ARG A 472 65.80 -24.67 6.85
CA ARG A 472 66.57 -25.02 8.07
C ARG A 472 66.83 -26.53 8.09
N ARG A 473 67.97 -26.95 7.52
CA ARG A 473 68.85 -28.04 7.99
C ARG A 473 69.89 -28.39 6.93
N SER A 474 71.08 -27.79 7.04
CA SER A 474 72.38 -28.46 6.77
C SER A 474 73.54 -27.53 7.13
N ARG A 475 73.83 -27.40 8.43
CA ARG A 475 75.17 -27.03 8.91
C ARG A 475 75.49 -27.88 10.14
N THR A 476 75.91 -29.10 9.89
CA THR A 476 76.75 -29.88 10.82
C THR A 476 78.19 -29.45 10.59
N PHE A 477 78.80 -28.82 11.61
CA PHE A 477 80.25 -28.69 11.73
C PHE A 477 80.77 -29.96 12.41
N GLY A 478 81.86 -30.51 11.87
CA GLY A 478 82.64 -31.55 12.55
C GLY A 478 83.55 -30.94 13.61
N TYR A 479 83.73 -31.67 14.71
CA TYR A 479 84.98 -32.19 15.23
C TYR A 479 84.67 -33.27 16.27
#